data_AF-A0A4R5CYL4-F1
#
_entry.id   AF-A0A4R5CYL4-F1
#
_cell.length_a   1.000
_cell.length_b   1.000
_cell.length_c   1.000
_cell.angle_alpha   90.00
_cell.angle_beta   90.00
_cell.angle_gamma   90.00
#
_symmetry.space_group_name_H-M   'P 1'
#
loop_
_entity.id
_entity.type
_entity.pdbx_description
1 polymer ?
#
loop_
_entity_poly.entity_id
_entity_poly.type
_entity_poly.pdbx_seq_one_letter_code
_entity_poly.pdbx_strand_id
1 'polypeptide(L)'
;MMRILQTALFFLTFSCYSQFVEDNEIKMISAYDHATFGSKEFVMETFQGIEKLNISFSNTTKLMDKHFKIIIRKYKNGKIEKDKVVIDTRVEGLPKIGKEFKFSIITQHILNKEKIAFFFSNFFNKQIFEINKSFDDGTFLLREVTGGDGKIDFQIGKETQIGLITPPNNDPGKGDLGYCEVSKGTIDVKEWYKTYKISEFFLVYLLVENK
;
A
#
# COMPACT_ATOMS: atom_id res chain seq x y z
N MET A 1 -44.82 7.84 -40.75
CA MET A 1 -43.47 8.42 -40.55
C MET A 1 -43.22 8.89 -39.12
N MET A 2 -44.11 9.68 -38.49
CA MET A 2 -43.88 10.27 -37.16
C MET A 2 -43.69 9.26 -36.01
N ARG A 3 -44.32 8.07 -36.09
CA ARG A 3 -44.16 6.99 -35.09
C ARG A 3 -42.81 6.26 -35.15
N ILE A 4 -42.14 6.24 -36.30
CA ILE A 4 -40.82 5.58 -36.46
C ILE A 4 -39.70 6.49 -35.94
N LEU A 5 -39.88 7.81 -36.08
CA LEU A 5 -38.95 8.81 -35.57
C LEU A 5 -38.90 8.84 -34.03
N GLN A 6 -40.04 8.62 -33.37
CA GLN A 6 -40.14 8.57 -31.91
C GLN A 6 -39.49 7.31 -31.31
N THR A 7 -39.62 6.15 -31.96
CA THR A 7 -38.93 4.91 -31.52
C THR A 7 -37.43 4.99 -31.73
N ALA A 8 -36.95 5.60 -32.82
CA ALA A 8 -35.52 5.80 -33.05
C ALA A 8 -34.88 6.72 -32.00
N LEU A 9 -35.57 7.78 -31.58
CA LEU A 9 -35.09 8.71 -30.56
C LEU A 9 -35.01 8.07 -29.16
N PHE A 10 -35.90 7.11 -28.86
CA PHE A 10 -35.89 6.38 -27.59
C PHE A 10 -34.73 5.36 -27.51
N PHE A 11 -34.35 4.75 -28.63
CA PHE A 11 -33.19 3.83 -28.68
C PHE A 11 -31.83 4.55 -28.65
N LEU A 12 -31.75 5.77 -29.19
CA LEU A 12 -30.55 6.62 -29.14
C LEU A 12 -30.26 7.17 -27.73
N THR A 13 -31.30 7.42 -26.93
CA THR A 13 -31.11 7.86 -25.54
C THR A 13 -30.69 6.71 -24.63
N PHE A 14 -31.17 5.48 -24.86
CA PHE A 14 -30.81 4.32 -24.04
C PHE A 14 -29.35 3.85 -24.27
N SER A 15 -28.84 3.97 -25.49
CA SER A 15 -27.46 3.57 -25.82
C SER A 15 -26.40 4.61 -25.39
N CYS A 16 -26.79 5.86 -25.13
CA CYS A 16 -25.90 6.84 -24.49
C CYS A 16 -25.75 6.60 -22.97
N TYR A 17 -26.80 6.16 -22.26
CA TYR A 17 -26.71 5.93 -20.81
C TYR A 17 -25.86 4.72 -20.43
N SER A 18 -25.78 3.68 -21.27
CA SER A 18 -24.98 2.48 -20.95
C SER A 18 -23.46 2.68 -21.11
N GLN A 19 -23.01 3.81 -21.66
CA GLN A 19 -21.59 4.14 -21.80
C GLN A 19 -21.06 5.05 -20.68
N PHE A 20 -21.91 5.50 -19.76
CA PHE A 20 -21.55 6.38 -18.62
C PHE A 20 -21.73 5.70 -17.26
N VAL A 21 -21.59 4.38 -17.16
CA VAL A 21 -21.24 3.78 -15.87
C VAL A 21 -19.73 3.96 -15.71
N GLU A 22 -19.32 5.18 -15.38
CA GLU A 22 -17.98 5.46 -14.90
C GLU A 22 -17.80 4.59 -13.64
N ASP A 23 -16.81 3.69 -13.67
CA ASP A 23 -16.54 2.77 -12.56
C ASP A 23 -16.32 3.60 -11.29
N ASN A 24 -17.34 3.63 -10.44
CA ASN A 24 -17.41 4.54 -9.30
C ASN A 24 -16.45 4.10 -8.19
N GLU A 25 -15.85 2.92 -8.32
CA GLU A 25 -14.96 2.34 -7.34
C GLU A 25 -13.54 2.88 -7.49
N ILE A 26 -12.92 3.23 -6.38
CA ILE A 26 -11.50 3.56 -6.34
C ILE A 26 -10.78 2.25 -6.02
N LYS A 27 -9.90 1.81 -6.91
CA LYS A 27 -9.01 0.68 -6.65
C LYS A 27 -7.61 1.22 -6.34
N MET A 28 -7.03 0.78 -5.23
CA MET A 28 -5.60 0.93 -5.00
C MET A 28 -4.87 -0.18 -5.74
N ILE A 29 -3.84 0.21 -6.48
CA ILE A 29 -2.94 -0.67 -7.21
C ILE A 29 -1.58 -0.56 -6.52
N SER A 30 -0.98 -1.70 -6.21
CA SER A 30 0.42 -1.77 -5.83
C SER A 30 1.17 -2.64 -6.83
N ALA A 31 2.48 -2.42 -6.92
CA ALA A 31 3.38 -3.25 -7.71
C ALA A 31 4.80 -3.11 -7.17
N TYR A 32 5.52 -4.22 -7.06
CA TYR A 32 6.95 -4.14 -6.75
C TYR A 32 7.71 -3.41 -7.85
N ASP A 33 8.63 -2.54 -7.44
CA ASP A 33 9.55 -1.87 -8.33
C ASP A 33 10.89 -2.60 -8.29
N HIS A 34 10.99 -3.65 -9.10
CA HIS A 34 12.23 -4.41 -9.23
C HIS A 34 13.11 -3.83 -10.32
N ALA A 35 14.36 -3.52 -9.98
CA ALA A 35 15.36 -3.27 -11.00
C ALA A 35 15.55 -4.51 -11.89
N THR A 36 15.91 -4.27 -13.16
CA THR A 36 16.21 -5.34 -14.12
C THR A 36 17.31 -6.25 -13.58
N PHE A 37 17.07 -7.56 -13.57
CA PHE A 37 18.04 -8.55 -13.10
C PHE A 37 19.41 -8.35 -13.76
N GLY A 38 20.47 -8.35 -12.94
CA GLY A 38 21.85 -8.12 -13.39
C GLY A 38 22.22 -6.66 -13.69
N SER A 39 21.28 -5.71 -13.59
CA SER A 39 21.62 -4.29 -13.65
C SER A 39 22.39 -3.83 -12.41
N LYS A 40 23.12 -2.72 -12.53
CA LYS A 40 23.80 -2.10 -11.38
C LYS A 40 22.81 -1.78 -10.25
N GLU A 41 21.64 -1.27 -10.60
CA GLU A 41 20.58 -0.96 -9.64
C GLU A 41 20.14 -2.23 -8.89
N PHE A 42 19.86 -3.33 -9.61
CA PHE A 42 19.49 -4.62 -9.03
C PHE A 42 20.55 -5.16 -8.06
N VAL A 43 21.83 -5.08 -8.44
CA VAL A 43 22.94 -5.52 -7.58
C VAL A 43 22.98 -4.68 -6.31
N MET A 44 22.83 -3.36 -6.42
CA MET A 44 22.85 -2.45 -5.27
C MET A 44 21.64 -2.65 -4.35
N GLU A 45 20.43 -2.75 -4.92
CA GLU A 45 19.20 -3.01 -4.17
C GLU A 45 19.29 -4.33 -3.40
N THR A 46 19.70 -5.40 -4.08
CA THR A 46 19.84 -6.73 -3.48
C THR A 46 20.91 -6.75 -2.39
N PHE A 47 22.09 -6.17 -2.65
CA PHE A 47 23.19 -6.14 -1.69
C PHE A 47 22.85 -5.31 -0.44
N GLN A 48 22.05 -4.24 -0.60
CA GLN A 48 21.66 -3.35 0.49
C GLN A 48 20.36 -3.77 1.18
N GLY A 49 19.67 -4.83 0.70
CA GLY A 49 18.37 -5.23 1.20
C GLY A 49 17.31 -4.13 1.04
N ILE A 50 17.34 -3.40 -0.08
CA ILE A 50 16.37 -2.34 -0.37
C ILE A 50 15.20 -2.94 -1.14
N GLU A 51 13.99 -2.74 -0.62
CA GLU A 51 12.76 -3.15 -1.30
C GLU A 51 11.88 -1.94 -1.59
N LYS A 52 11.17 -2.01 -2.72
CA LYS A 52 10.37 -0.90 -3.24
C LYS A 52 9.00 -1.38 -3.68
N LEU A 53 7.96 -0.68 -3.24
CA LEU A 53 6.58 -0.90 -3.63
C LEU A 53 5.98 0.40 -4.16
N ASN A 54 5.54 0.39 -5.41
CA ASN A 54 4.83 1.51 -6.01
C ASN A 54 3.34 1.41 -5.69
N ILE A 55 2.73 2.52 -5.30
CA ILE A 55 1.29 2.66 -5.03
C ILE A 55 0.70 3.64 -6.03
N SER A 56 -0.45 3.29 -6.61
CA SER A 56 -1.24 4.14 -7.50
C SER A 56 -2.75 3.83 -7.38
N PHE A 57 -3.61 4.59 -8.07
CA PHE A 57 -5.07 4.47 -7.95
C PHE A 57 -5.75 4.55 -9.32
N SER A 58 -6.79 3.74 -9.53
CA SER A 58 -7.54 3.68 -10.80
C SER A 58 -8.41 4.92 -11.07
N ASN A 59 -8.96 5.55 -10.02
CA ASN A 59 -9.88 6.68 -10.12
C ASN A 59 -9.39 7.85 -9.24
N THR A 60 -8.33 8.53 -9.68
CA THR A 60 -7.70 9.63 -8.93
C THR A 60 -8.58 10.89 -8.86
N THR A 61 -9.50 11.08 -9.81
CA THR A 61 -10.44 12.22 -9.83
C THR A 61 -11.24 12.34 -8.54
N LYS A 62 -11.63 11.22 -7.93
CA LYS A 62 -12.34 11.21 -6.63
C LYS A 62 -11.44 11.53 -5.43
N LEU A 63 -10.13 11.34 -5.59
CA LEU A 63 -9.13 11.60 -4.55
C LEU A 63 -8.59 13.04 -4.62
N MET A 64 -8.72 13.70 -5.77
CA MET A 64 -8.18 15.03 -6.03
C MET A 64 -8.63 16.07 -4.99
N ASP A 65 -7.71 16.97 -4.66
CA ASP A 65 -7.86 18.06 -3.68
C ASP A 65 -8.12 17.63 -2.24
N LYS A 66 -7.99 16.34 -1.92
CA LYS A 66 -8.09 15.82 -0.56
C LYS A 66 -6.74 15.81 0.13
N HIS A 67 -6.80 15.98 1.44
CA HIS A 67 -5.68 15.70 2.33
C HIS A 67 -5.61 14.20 2.61
N PHE A 68 -4.43 13.74 3.02
CA PHE A 68 -4.21 12.36 3.39
C PHE A 68 -3.21 12.24 4.53
N LYS A 69 -3.25 11.08 5.19
CA LYS A 69 -2.32 10.68 6.22
C LYS A 69 -1.69 9.35 5.89
N ILE A 70 -0.41 9.21 6.21
CA ILE A 70 0.25 7.92 6.27
C ILE A 70 0.59 7.61 7.72
N ILE A 71 0.23 6.41 8.15
CA ILE A 71 0.41 5.92 9.50
C ILE A 71 1.26 4.65 9.46
N ILE A 72 2.27 4.58 10.32
CA ILE A 72 3.05 3.36 10.56
C ILE A 72 2.70 2.84 11.95
N ARG A 73 2.19 1.61 12.00
CA ARG A 73 2.01 0.86 13.24
C ARG A 73 3.08 -0.21 13.36
N LYS A 74 3.90 -0.11 14.39
CA LYS A 74 4.84 -1.15 14.80
C LYS A 74 4.16 -2.07 15.79
N TYR A 75 4.18 -3.36 15.49
CA TYR A 75 3.65 -4.39 16.36
C TYR A 75 4.77 -5.19 16.98
N LYS A 76 4.57 -5.59 18.23
CA LYS A 76 5.45 -6.47 18.98
C LYS A 76 4.62 -7.47 19.77
N ASN A 77 4.88 -8.75 19.58
CA ASN A 77 4.16 -9.85 20.23
C ASN A 77 2.62 -9.70 20.14
N GLY A 78 2.13 -9.37 18.95
CA GLY A 78 0.69 -9.23 18.66
C GLY A 78 0.02 -7.98 19.23
N LYS A 79 0.77 -7.02 19.76
CA LYS A 79 0.27 -5.74 20.29
C LYS A 79 0.92 -4.56 19.59
N ILE A 80 0.20 -3.45 19.48
CA ILE A 80 0.78 -2.20 18.99
C ILE A 80 1.81 -1.72 20.01
N GLU A 81 3.08 -1.65 19.60
CA GLU A 81 4.16 -1.03 20.38
C GLU A 81 4.25 0.46 20.05
N LYS A 82 4.03 0.82 18.78
CA LYS A 82 4.07 2.20 18.31
C LYS A 82 3.01 2.44 17.25
N ASP A 83 2.31 3.55 17.38
CA ASP A 83 1.40 4.08 16.35
C ASP A 83 1.86 5.50 16.03
N LYS A 84 2.26 5.75 14.78
CA LYS A 84 2.86 7.03 14.37
C LYS A 84 2.27 7.49 13.06
N VAL A 85 1.64 8.67 13.07
CA VAL A 85 1.36 9.44 11.86
C VAL A 85 2.70 10.00 11.37
N VAL A 86 3.10 9.61 10.17
CA VAL A 86 4.42 9.95 9.60
C VAL A 86 4.32 11.01 8.50
N ILE A 87 3.15 11.13 7.88
CA ILE A 87 2.76 12.22 6.99
C ILE A 87 1.32 12.59 7.35
N ASP A 88 1.07 13.87 7.58
CA ASP A 88 -0.28 14.46 7.64
C ASP A 88 -0.29 15.73 6.78
N THR A 89 -0.82 15.64 5.55
CA THR A 89 -0.70 16.76 4.61
C THR A 89 -1.51 17.98 5.03
N ARG A 90 -2.51 17.82 5.91
CA ARG A 90 -3.29 18.94 6.43
C ARG A 90 -2.48 19.69 7.49
N VAL A 91 -1.92 18.98 8.46
CA VAL A 91 -1.18 19.58 9.59
C VAL A 91 0.17 20.11 9.15
N GLU A 92 0.85 19.41 8.25
CA GLU A 92 2.20 19.77 7.78
C GLU A 92 2.19 20.82 6.66
N GLY A 93 1.01 21.20 6.15
CA GLY A 93 0.89 22.12 5.02
C GLY A 93 1.46 21.55 3.71
N LEU A 94 1.51 20.22 3.59
CA LEU A 94 2.00 19.55 2.38
C LEU A 94 0.92 19.55 1.28
N PRO A 95 1.33 19.34 0.02
CA PRO A 95 0.41 19.32 -1.10
C PRO A 95 -0.72 18.29 -0.94
N LYS A 96 -1.92 18.72 -1.31
CA LYS A 96 -3.09 17.84 -1.50
C LYS A 96 -2.86 16.90 -2.69
N ILE A 97 -3.72 15.89 -2.79
CA ILE A 97 -3.71 14.97 -3.93
C ILE A 97 -3.99 15.75 -5.23
N GLY A 98 -3.08 15.64 -6.20
CA GLY A 98 -3.21 16.26 -7.52
C GLY A 98 -3.99 15.39 -8.51
N LYS A 99 -3.79 15.66 -9.82
CA LYS A 99 -4.39 14.87 -10.91
C LYS A 99 -3.94 13.40 -10.91
N GLU A 100 -2.69 13.19 -10.55
CA GLU A 100 -2.12 11.87 -10.31
C GLU A 100 -1.87 11.69 -8.81
N PHE A 101 -2.14 10.48 -8.31
CA PHE A 101 -1.76 10.07 -6.97
C PHE A 101 -0.96 8.79 -7.04
N LYS A 102 0.36 8.94 -6.98
CA LYS A 102 1.30 7.83 -7.01
C LYS A 102 2.50 8.13 -6.12
N PHE A 103 3.02 7.12 -5.46
CA PHE A 103 4.19 7.22 -4.59
C PHE A 103 4.81 5.84 -4.39
N SER A 104 6.05 5.83 -3.91
CA SER A 104 6.77 4.60 -3.59
C SER A 104 6.98 4.47 -2.09
N ILE A 105 6.79 3.27 -1.55
CA ILE A 105 7.24 2.86 -0.23
C ILE A 105 8.60 2.18 -0.44
N ILE A 106 9.63 2.64 0.27
CA ILE A 106 10.96 2.07 0.22
C ILE A 106 11.36 1.63 1.62
N THR A 107 11.80 0.39 1.76
CA THR A 107 12.23 -0.19 3.03
C THR A 107 13.66 -0.66 2.97
N GLN A 108 14.31 -0.64 4.13
CA GLN A 108 15.64 -1.19 4.30
C GLN A 108 15.85 -1.59 5.76
N HIS A 109 16.06 -2.88 5.99
CA HIS A 109 16.60 -3.37 7.25
C HIS A 109 18.11 -3.12 7.24
N ILE A 110 18.59 -2.29 8.17
CA ILE A 110 20.01 -2.22 8.53
C ILE A 110 20.12 -2.50 10.01
N LEU A 111 20.84 -3.54 10.41
CA LEU A 111 21.26 -3.85 11.79
C LEU A 111 20.40 -3.20 12.88
N ASN A 112 19.46 -3.95 13.44
CA ASN A 112 18.57 -3.51 14.52
C ASN A 112 17.73 -2.27 14.21
N LYS A 113 17.66 -1.83 12.94
CA LYS A 113 16.85 -0.71 12.49
C LYS A 113 16.10 -1.05 11.21
N GLU A 114 14.83 -0.72 11.19
CA GLU A 114 14.01 -0.72 9.98
C GLU A 114 13.83 0.71 9.49
N LYS A 115 14.32 1.01 8.28
CA LYS A 115 14.10 2.29 7.62
C LYS A 115 12.88 2.16 6.71
N ILE A 116 11.96 3.10 6.81
CA ILE A 116 10.75 3.15 5.99
C ILE A 116 10.63 4.55 5.41
N ALA A 117 10.56 4.66 4.09
CA ALA A 117 10.46 5.94 3.40
C ALA A 117 9.32 5.96 2.40
N PHE A 118 8.77 7.16 2.20
CA PHE A 118 7.70 7.45 1.24
C PHE A 118 8.21 8.50 0.27
N PHE A 119 8.20 8.18 -1.02
CA PHE A 119 8.66 9.07 -2.08
C PHE A 119 7.48 9.48 -2.97
N PHE A 120 7.17 10.77 -2.93
CA PHE A 120 6.23 11.42 -3.83
C PHE A 120 7.02 12.21 -4.89
N SER A 121 6.33 12.71 -5.91
CA SER A 121 6.97 13.50 -6.97
C SER A 121 7.63 14.80 -6.49
N ASN A 122 7.16 15.36 -5.37
CA ASN A 122 7.53 16.69 -4.89
C ASN A 122 8.02 16.74 -3.43
N PHE A 123 7.86 15.66 -2.66
CA PHE A 123 8.41 15.55 -1.32
C PHE A 123 8.68 14.09 -0.96
N PHE A 124 9.40 13.89 0.13
CA PHE A 124 9.59 12.56 0.69
C PHE A 124 9.55 12.61 2.21
N ASN A 125 9.30 11.47 2.83
CA ASN A 125 9.37 11.29 4.27
C ASN A 125 10.20 10.03 4.56
N LYS A 126 11.06 10.07 5.58
CA LYS A 126 11.86 8.92 5.99
C LYS A 126 11.79 8.75 7.50
N GLN A 127 11.53 7.53 7.92
CA GLN A 127 11.45 7.12 9.31
C GLN A 127 12.44 5.99 9.57
N ILE A 128 12.96 5.96 10.79
CA ILE A 128 13.85 4.90 11.27
C ILE A 128 13.26 4.38 12.57
N PHE A 129 13.06 3.07 12.64
CA PHE A 129 12.53 2.38 13.81
C PHE A 129 13.57 1.42 14.33
N GLU A 130 13.84 1.45 15.63
CA GLU A 130 14.59 0.39 16.29
C GLU A 130 13.78 -0.91 16.23
N ILE A 131 14.43 -2.01 15.90
CA ILE A 131 13.89 -3.38 15.92
C ILE A 131 14.78 -4.30 16.75
N ASN A 132 14.29 -5.50 17.07
CA ASN A 132 15.06 -6.46 17.85
C ASN A 132 16.40 -6.80 17.16
N LYS A 133 17.48 -6.77 17.95
CA LYS A 133 18.84 -7.11 17.51
C LYS A 133 19.01 -8.58 17.11
N SER A 134 18.04 -9.43 17.43
CA SER A 134 18.07 -10.85 17.06
C SER A 134 17.81 -11.12 15.58
N PHE A 135 17.36 -10.13 14.81
CA PHE A 135 17.14 -10.28 13.38
C PHE A 135 18.41 -9.97 12.60
N ASP A 136 18.76 -10.86 11.67
CA ASP A 136 19.90 -10.65 10.80
C ASP A 136 19.62 -9.52 9.81
N ASP A 137 20.69 -8.84 9.38
CA ASP A 137 20.60 -7.73 8.46
C ASP A 137 19.90 -8.09 7.14
N GLY A 138 19.13 -7.17 6.58
CA GLY A 138 18.43 -7.39 5.30
C GLY A 138 17.30 -8.43 5.31
N THR A 139 16.88 -8.94 6.48
CA THR A 139 15.87 -10.02 6.54
C THR A 139 14.41 -9.56 6.56
N PHE A 140 14.13 -8.28 6.82
CA PHE A 140 12.76 -7.79 6.78
C PHE A 140 12.34 -7.57 5.32
N LEU A 141 11.14 -8.06 5.01
CA LEU A 141 10.55 -8.00 3.68
C LEU A 141 9.30 -7.11 3.71
N LEU A 142 9.29 -6.10 2.86
CA LEU A 142 8.13 -5.34 2.41
C LEU A 142 7.29 -6.22 1.49
N ARG A 143 6.05 -6.43 1.92
CA ARG A 143 5.06 -7.23 1.24
C ARG A 143 3.98 -6.35 0.64
N GLU A 144 3.68 -6.66 -0.61
CA GLU A 144 2.51 -6.17 -1.31
C GLU A 144 1.22 -6.63 -0.62
N VAL A 145 0.24 -5.73 -0.54
CA VAL A 145 -1.03 -5.94 0.18
C VAL A 145 -2.25 -6.17 -0.73
N THR A 146 -2.07 -6.11 -2.06
CA THR A 146 -3.19 -6.21 -3.01
C THR A 146 -3.62 -7.64 -3.34
N GLY A 147 -2.85 -8.65 -2.93
CA GLY A 147 -3.03 -10.02 -3.40
C GLY A 147 -2.83 -10.13 -4.92
N GLY A 148 -2.72 -11.36 -5.43
CA GLY A 148 -2.32 -11.63 -6.82
C GLY A 148 -3.21 -11.01 -7.93
N ASP A 149 -4.33 -10.40 -7.55
CA ASP A 149 -5.27 -9.69 -8.44
C ASP A 149 -4.85 -8.23 -8.73
N GLY A 150 -3.83 -7.72 -8.01
CA GLY A 150 -3.17 -6.43 -8.27
C GLY A 150 -3.99 -5.18 -7.93
N LYS A 151 -5.19 -5.34 -7.34
CA LYS A 151 -6.12 -4.25 -7.02
C LYS A 151 -6.91 -4.54 -5.74
N ILE A 152 -7.03 -3.57 -4.84
CA ILE A 152 -7.94 -3.63 -3.69
C ILE A 152 -8.89 -2.45 -3.67
N ASP A 153 -10.07 -2.67 -3.08
CA ASP A 153 -11.04 -1.61 -2.85
C ASP A 153 -10.48 -0.56 -1.90
N PHE A 154 -10.54 0.69 -2.32
CA PHE A 154 -10.11 1.83 -1.54
C PHE A 154 -11.31 2.68 -1.14
N GLN A 155 -11.39 3.02 0.15
CA GLN A 155 -12.50 3.81 0.71
C GLN A 155 -11.95 5.10 1.33
N ILE A 156 -12.48 6.24 0.87
CA ILE A 156 -12.19 7.55 1.46
C ILE A 156 -12.74 7.58 2.89
N GLY A 157 -11.98 8.17 3.81
CA GLY A 157 -12.34 8.27 5.22
C GLY A 157 -12.07 7.02 6.05
N LYS A 158 -11.52 5.97 5.43
CA LYS A 158 -11.13 4.72 6.11
C LYS A 158 -9.64 4.45 5.94
N GLU A 159 -8.99 4.00 7.01
CA GLU A 159 -7.62 3.49 6.92
C GLU A 159 -7.59 2.25 6.03
N THR A 160 -6.74 2.31 5.00
CA THR A 160 -6.48 1.20 4.11
C THR A 160 -5.03 0.79 4.29
N GLN A 161 -4.78 -0.50 4.50
CA GLN A 161 -3.42 -1.02 4.59
C GLN A 161 -2.77 -0.93 3.21
N ILE A 162 -1.56 -0.36 3.14
CA ILE A 162 -0.81 -0.13 1.88
C ILE A 162 0.54 -0.84 1.85
N GLY A 163 0.97 -1.41 2.98
CA GLY A 163 2.22 -2.15 3.08
C GLY A 163 2.27 -2.97 4.36
N LEU A 164 2.92 -4.12 4.28
CA LEU A 164 3.24 -4.98 5.42
C LEU A 164 4.75 -5.22 5.41
N ILE A 165 5.44 -5.04 6.53
CA ILE A 165 6.89 -5.29 6.61
C ILE A 165 7.13 -6.31 7.72
N THR A 166 7.72 -7.45 7.38
CA THR A 166 7.86 -8.59 8.30
C THR A 166 9.28 -9.17 8.29
N PRO A 167 9.76 -9.71 9.41
CA PRO A 167 10.90 -10.63 9.41
C PRO A 167 10.60 -11.88 8.55
N PRO A 168 11.61 -12.73 8.28
CA PRO A 168 11.40 -13.98 7.56
C PRO A 168 10.60 -14.95 8.43
N ASN A 169 10.02 -15.96 7.77
CA ASN A 169 9.24 -16.96 8.50
C ASN A 169 10.19 -17.96 9.13
N ASN A 170 10.20 -18.00 10.46
CA ASN A 170 11.06 -18.92 11.21
C ASN A 170 10.41 -20.31 11.41
N ASP A 171 9.22 -20.57 10.86
CA ASP A 171 8.58 -21.89 10.90
C ASP A 171 9.13 -22.81 9.78
N PRO A 172 9.99 -23.79 10.11
CA PRO A 172 10.60 -24.68 9.13
C PRO A 172 9.59 -25.58 8.40
N GLY A 173 8.38 -25.77 8.96
CA GLY A 173 7.31 -26.56 8.33
C GLY A 173 6.49 -25.81 7.28
N LYS A 174 6.60 -24.47 7.22
CA LYS A 174 5.87 -23.60 6.28
C LYS A 174 6.78 -22.93 5.25
N GLY A 175 8.10 -23.02 5.42
CA GLY A 175 9.10 -22.37 4.57
C GLY A 175 8.91 -20.85 4.46
N ASP A 176 9.52 -20.24 3.44
CA ASP A 176 9.40 -18.81 3.11
C ASP A 176 7.96 -18.38 2.72
N LEU A 177 7.08 -19.36 2.49
CA LEU A 177 5.71 -19.18 2.02
C LEU A 177 4.70 -18.84 3.12
N GLY A 178 5.08 -18.96 4.40
CA GLY A 178 4.12 -18.84 5.51
C GLY A 178 3.40 -17.50 5.63
N TYR A 179 3.97 -16.40 5.10
CA TYR A 179 3.33 -15.08 5.17
C TYR A 179 2.60 -14.64 3.90
N CYS A 180 2.69 -15.43 2.81
CA CYS A 180 2.05 -15.09 1.53
C CYS A 180 0.52 -15.15 1.58
N GLU A 181 -0.06 -15.89 2.53
CA GLU A 181 -1.52 -15.96 2.75
C GLU A 181 -2.05 -14.69 3.43
N VAL A 182 -1.19 -14.01 4.18
CA VAL A 182 -1.57 -12.91 5.09
C VAL A 182 -1.56 -11.58 4.35
N SER A 183 -0.69 -11.43 3.36
CA SER A 183 -0.57 -10.21 2.57
C SER A 183 -1.71 -10.00 1.57
N LYS A 184 -2.72 -10.88 1.54
CA LYS A 184 -3.81 -10.88 0.54
C LYS A 184 -5.17 -10.39 1.08
N GLY A 185 -5.22 -9.69 2.21
CA GLY A 185 -6.48 -9.25 2.79
C GLY A 185 -6.35 -8.29 3.97
N THR A 186 -7.50 -7.96 4.59
CA THR A 186 -7.52 -7.17 5.83
C THR A 186 -6.93 -8.04 6.95
N ILE A 187 -5.74 -7.69 7.43
CA ILE A 187 -5.02 -8.47 8.45
C ILE A 187 -5.70 -8.27 9.81
N ASP A 188 -6.33 -9.32 10.34
CA ASP A 188 -6.62 -9.39 11.77
C ASP A 188 -5.34 -9.77 12.52
N VAL A 189 -4.69 -8.76 13.10
CA VAL A 189 -3.43 -8.92 13.82
C VAL A 189 -3.53 -9.90 14.98
N LYS A 190 -4.68 -9.99 15.68
CA LYS A 190 -4.82 -10.91 16.81
C LYS A 190 -4.80 -12.35 16.35
N GLU A 191 -5.58 -12.67 15.32
CA GLU A 191 -5.61 -14.01 14.72
C GLU A 191 -4.28 -14.34 14.03
N TRP A 192 -3.66 -13.35 13.42
CA TRP A 192 -2.36 -13.50 12.79
C TRP A 192 -1.26 -13.86 13.80
N TYR A 193 -1.20 -13.14 14.92
CA TYR A 193 -0.23 -13.44 15.97
C TYR A 193 -0.46 -14.83 16.61
N LYS A 194 -1.71 -15.25 16.81
CA LYS A 194 -2.00 -16.61 17.30
C LYS A 194 -1.43 -17.68 16.38
N THR A 195 -1.54 -17.48 15.07
CA THR A 195 -1.14 -18.46 14.05
C THR A 195 0.36 -18.50 13.80
N TYR A 196 0.99 -17.33 13.66
CA TYR A 196 2.38 -17.24 13.19
C TYR A 196 3.36 -16.74 14.26
N LYS A 197 2.86 -16.21 15.38
CA LYS A 197 3.66 -15.73 16.53
C LYS A 197 4.80 -14.78 16.13
N ILE A 198 4.59 -13.96 15.10
CA ILE A 198 5.57 -12.99 14.63
C ILE A 198 5.88 -12.02 15.76
N SER A 199 7.14 -12.00 16.17
CA SER A 199 7.58 -11.24 17.34
C SER A 199 7.54 -9.74 17.11
N GLU A 200 7.79 -9.29 15.87
CA GLU A 200 7.87 -7.88 15.51
C GLU A 200 7.57 -7.68 14.02
N PHE A 201 6.78 -6.67 13.66
CA PHE A 201 6.46 -6.32 12.26
C PHE A 201 5.86 -4.91 12.17
N PHE A 202 5.69 -4.41 10.95
CA PHE A 202 5.08 -3.10 10.68
C PHE A 202 3.89 -3.21 9.73
N LEU A 203 2.85 -2.44 10.00
CA LEU A 203 1.76 -2.17 9.07
C LEU A 203 1.77 -0.70 8.69
N VAL A 204 1.64 -0.44 7.39
CA VAL A 204 1.55 0.91 6.84
C VAL A 204 0.13 1.12 6.36
N TYR A 205 -0.46 2.24 6.76
CA TYR A 205 -1.82 2.61 6.39
C TYR A 205 -1.85 3.97 5.68
N LEU A 206 -2.78 4.09 4.74
CA LEU A 206 -3.18 5.34 4.12
C LEU A 206 -4.61 5.67 4.54
N LEU A 207 -4.83 6.92 4.92
CA LEU A 207 -6.15 7.50 5.10
C LEU A 207 -6.27 8.72 4.20
N VAL A 208 -7.15 8.67 3.20
CA VAL A 208 -7.55 9.87 2.46
C VAL A 208 -8.76 10.48 3.16
N GLU A 209 -8.68 11.76 3.50
CA GLU A 209 -9.70 12.41 4.31
C GLU A 209 -10.97 12.74 3.51
N ASN A 210 -12.09 12.76 4.22
CA ASN A 210 -13.30 13.39 3.68
C ASN A 210 -13.05 14.88 3.44
N LYS A 211 -13.77 15.45 2.45
CA LYS A 211 -13.71 16.88 2.18
C LYS A 211 -14.20 17.66 3.39
#